data_AF-A0A3B9F6V4-F1
#
_entry.id   AF-A0A3B9F6V4-F1
#
_cell.length_a   1.000
_cell.length_b   1.000
_cell.length_c   1.000
_cell.angle_alpha   90.00
_cell.angle_beta   90.00
_cell.angle_gamma   90.00
#
_symmetry.space_group_name_H-M   'P 1'
#
loop_
_entity.id
_entity.type
_entity.pdbx_description
1 polymer ?
#
loop_
_entity_poly.entity_id
_entity_poly.type
_entity_poly.pdbx_seq_one_letter_code
_entity_poly.pdbx_strand_id
1 'polypeptide(L)'
;MITLGAVFFYSQTLFDSWEKPQIHGNLELYQTNIILQAQEWNPENNAFKNLKTLKVAFVSKQPLETAIKQYEKVRKSAAGNLEKIQLQLTKQTDISVSNLELGKNRQKQLQVSLQQQRKVIDRIDLHLGIMQAAQANIDRAIQIWADLKESSEIDPDIGETALALSGLWSDSPKILPGSQKLIENNLTGWFRFASLSKLYKLQQTEENLSDLLFSNQKNAEEAVFKLGIVSIPPLITGILGVALLIVIIIQRVIRGRNSLW
;
A
#
# COMPACT_ATOMS: atom_id res chain seq x y z
N MET A 1 8.27 -31.57 -31.32
CA MET A 1 7.90 -30.23 -30.82
C MET A 1 6.90 -30.37 -29.67
N ILE A 2 7.38 -30.73 -28.47
CA ILE A 2 6.52 -30.93 -27.28
C ILE A 2 6.64 -29.75 -26.29
N THR A 3 7.35 -28.69 -26.68
CA THR A 3 7.69 -27.57 -25.78
C THR A 3 6.66 -26.43 -25.76
N LEU A 4 5.69 -26.40 -26.69
CA LEU A 4 4.69 -25.31 -26.73
C LEU A 4 3.43 -25.58 -25.89
N GLY A 5 3.11 -26.84 -25.61
CA GLY A 5 1.96 -27.21 -24.76
C GLY A 5 2.22 -27.04 -23.26
N ALA A 6 3.49 -27.06 -22.83
CA ALA A 6 3.85 -26.97 -21.42
C ALA A 6 3.74 -25.54 -20.85
N VAL A 7 3.92 -24.49 -21.66
CA VAL A 7 3.86 -23.09 -21.20
C VAL A 7 2.43 -22.66 -20.85
N PHE A 8 1.41 -23.30 -21.44
CA PHE A 8 0.00 -22.98 -21.17
C PHE A 8 -0.52 -23.54 -19.84
N PHE A 9 0.08 -24.61 -19.30
CA PHE A 9 -0.33 -25.17 -18.01
C PHE A 9 0.38 -24.54 -16.80
N TYR A 10 1.51 -23.86 -17.01
CA TYR A 10 2.19 -23.10 -15.95
C TYR A 10 1.60 -21.70 -15.71
N SER A 11 0.83 -21.14 -16.64
CA SER A 11 0.13 -19.86 -16.42
C SER A 11 -1.07 -19.99 -15.47
N GLN A 12 -1.72 -21.17 -15.43
CA GLN A 12 -2.86 -21.44 -14.53
C GLN A 12 -2.43 -21.45 -13.05
N THR A 13 -1.29 -22.06 -12.72
CA THR A 13 -0.82 -22.15 -11.33
C THR A 13 -0.22 -20.84 -10.78
N LEU A 14 0.21 -19.93 -11.67
CA LEU A 14 0.58 -18.56 -11.32
C LEU A 14 -0.65 -17.65 -11.14
N PHE A 15 -1.75 -17.92 -11.85
CA PHE A 15 -3.02 -17.19 -11.71
C PHE A 15 -3.65 -17.39 -10.32
N ASP A 16 -3.63 -18.61 -9.79
CA ASP A 16 -4.11 -18.90 -8.41
C ASP A 16 -3.26 -18.23 -7.31
N SER A 17 -1.97 -18.01 -7.57
CA SER A 17 -1.10 -17.22 -6.70
C SER A 17 -1.48 -15.74 -6.71
N TRP A 18 -2.02 -15.25 -7.83
CA TRP A 18 -2.49 -13.87 -7.98
C TRP A 18 -3.80 -13.63 -7.23
N GLU A 19 -4.68 -14.62 -7.08
CA GLU A 19 -5.93 -14.53 -6.30
C GLU A 19 -5.75 -14.38 -4.77
N LYS A 20 -4.50 -14.33 -4.27
CA LYS A 20 -4.26 -14.11 -2.84
C LYS A 20 -4.62 -12.66 -2.45
N PRO A 21 -5.45 -12.44 -1.41
CA PRO A 21 -5.88 -11.11 -0.98
C PRO A 21 -4.74 -10.15 -0.61
N GLN A 22 -3.57 -10.69 -0.25
CA GLN A 22 -2.41 -9.93 0.20
C GLN A 22 -1.76 -9.08 -0.92
N ILE A 23 -1.67 -9.60 -2.16
CA ILE A 23 -1.07 -8.87 -3.29
C ILE A 23 -2.02 -7.77 -3.76
N HIS A 24 -3.31 -8.11 -3.91
CA HIS A 24 -4.36 -7.15 -4.25
C HIS A 24 -4.48 -6.04 -3.20
N GLY A 25 -4.48 -6.38 -1.91
CA GLY A 25 -4.54 -5.41 -0.83
C GLY A 25 -3.39 -4.40 -0.87
N ASN A 26 -2.15 -4.84 -1.03
CA ASN A 26 -1.00 -3.93 -1.09
C ASN A 26 -1.07 -2.94 -2.27
N LEU A 27 -1.56 -3.39 -3.43
CA LEU A 27 -1.73 -2.54 -4.60
C LEU A 27 -2.86 -1.52 -4.41
N GLU A 28 -4.00 -1.96 -3.85
CA GLU A 28 -5.13 -1.08 -3.52
C GLU A 28 -4.72 0.00 -2.50
N LEU A 29 -3.95 -0.36 -1.47
CA LEU A 29 -3.44 0.60 -0.48
C LEU A 29 -2.42 1.56 -1.09
N TYR A 30 -1.56 1.10 -2.00
CA TYR A 30 -0.62 1.96 -2.72
C TYR A 30 -1.36 2.99 -3.59
N GLN A 31 -2.38 2.55 -4.35
CA GLN A 31 -3.22 3.46 -5.12
C GLN A 31 -3.93 4.47 -4.21
N THR A 32 -4.46 4.00 -3.08
CA THR A 32 -5.10 4.87 -2.08
C THR A 32 -4.14 5.92 -1.55
N ASN A 33 -2.88 5.55 -1.24
CA ASN A 33 -1.85 6.50 -0.82
C ASN A 33 -1.52 7.52 -1.91
N ILE A 34 -1.45 7.11 -3.19
CA ILE A 34 -1.28 8.05 -4.30
C ILE A 34 -2.46 9.02 -4.39
N ILE A 35 -3.70 8.55 -4.22
CA ILE A 35 -4.89 9.42 -4.23
C ILE A 35 -4.81 10.45 -3.09
N LEU A 36 -4.46 10.01 -1.88
CA LEU A 36 -4.24 10.90 -0.74
C LEU A 36 -3.12 11.92 -1.01
N GLN A 37 -2.01 11.47 -1.60
CA GLN A 37 -0.90 12.37 -1.96
C GLN A 37 -1.34 13.40 -3.02
N ALA A 38 -2.10 13.00 -4.03
CA ALA A 38 -2.58 13.86 -5.11
C ALA A 38 -3.58 14.93 -4.62
N GLN A 39 -4.30 14.66 -3.52
CA GLN A 39 -5.26 15.62 -2.96
C GLN A 39 -4.56 16.91 -2.47
N GLU A 40 -3.33 16.77 -1.99
CA GLU A 40 -2.50 17.86 -1.43
C GLU A 40 -1.96 18.81 -2.51
N TRP A 41 -2.08 18.42 -3.79
CA TRP A 41 -1.56 19.21 -4.90
C TRP A 41 -2.37 20.50 -5.05
N ASN A 42 -1.74 21.65 -4.87
CA ASN A 42 -2.36 22.95 -5.10
C ASN A 42 -1.77 23.58 -6.37
N PRO A 43 -2.44 23.47 -7.53
CA PRO A 43 -1.92 24.02 -8.76
C PRO A 43 -1.91 25.56 -8.70
N GLU A 44 -0.72 26.16 -8.62
CA GLU A 44 -0.55 27.55 -9.02
C GLU A 44 -0.84 27.71 -10.53
N ASN A 45 -1.13 28.94 -10.97
CA ASN A 45 -1.75 29.31 -12.27
C ASN A 45 -1.16 28.71 -13.57
N ASN A 46 -0.04 27.98 -13.52
CA ASN A 46 0.67 27.42 -14.67
C ASN A 46 0.58 25.90 -14.81
N ALA A 47 -0.14 25.19 -13.92
CA ALA A 47 -0.33 23.76 -14.08
C ALA A 47 -1.15 23.44 -15.34
N PHE A 48 -0.72 22.44 -16.11
CA PHE A 48 -1.45 21.98 -17.30
C PHE A 48 -2.94 21.79 -16.97
N LYS A 49 -3.83 22.49 -17.70
CA LYS A 49 -5.30 22.44 -17.51
C LYS A 49 -5.83 21.01 -17.37
N ASN A 50 -5.20 20.05 -18.07
CA ASN A 50 -5.52 18.63 -18.04
C ASN A 50 -5.28 17.97 -16.66
N LEU A 51 -4.23 18.36 -15.93
CA LEU A 51 -3.91 17.82 -14.61
C LEU A 51 -4.94 18.28 -13.55
N LYS A 52 -5.45 19.51 -13.67
CA LYS A 52 -6.54 20.00 -12.82
C LYS A 52 -7.83 19.19 -13.02
N THR A 53 -8.15 18.84 -14.27
CA THR A 53 -9.27 17.95 -14.60
C THR A 53 -9.07 16.54 -14.04
N LEU A 54 -7.85 16.00 -14.10
CA LEU A 54 -7.52 14.70 -13.51
C LEU A 54 -7.67 14.72 -11.98
N LYS A 55 -7.21 15.77 -11.29
CA LYS A 55 -7.44 15.90 -9.84
C LYS A 55 -8.93 15.80 -9.49
N VAL A 56 -9.79 16.52 -10.21
CA VAL A 56 -11.25 16.49 -9.98
C VAL A 56 -11.86 15.12 -10.29
N ALA A 57 -11.35 14.39 -11.29
CA ALA A 57 -11.85 13.07 -11.64
C ALA A 57 -11.51 11.98 -10.60
N PHE A 58 -10.37 12.10 -9.91
CA PHE A 58 -9.87 11.08 -8.97
C PHE A 58 -10.06 11.43 -7.50
N VAL A 59 -10.06 12.71 -7.14
CA VAL A 59 -10.28 13.16 -5.77
C VAL A 59 -11.78 13.20 -5.53
N SER A 60 -12.30 12.14 -4.91
CA SER A 60 -13.70 12.08 -4.46
C SER A 60 -14.02 13.23 -3.49
N LYS A 61 -15.31 13.48 -3.22
CA LYS A 61 -15.73 14.50 -2.25
C LYS A 61 -15.20 14.25 -0.81
N GLN A 62 -14.76 13.02 -0.50
CA GLN A 62 -14.24 12.61 0.82
C GLN A 62 -13.11 11.56 0.65
N PRO A 63 -11.91 12.00 0.22
CA PRO A 63 -10.81 11.10 -0.11
C PRO A 63 -10.29 10.33 1.12
N LEU A 64 -10.26 10.97 2.28
CA LEU A 64 -9.84 10.33 3.53
C LEU A 64 -10.83 9.29 4.05
N GLU A 65 -12.15 9.53 3.97
CA GLU A 65 -13.15 8.54 4.41
C GLU A 65 -13.11 7.29 3.52
N THR A 66 -12.99 7.50 2.20
CA THR A 66 -12.83 6.40 1.23
C THR A 66 -11.56 5.60 1.50
N ALA A 67 -10.45 6.30 1.78
CA ALA A 67 -9.19 5.66 2.13
C ALA A 67 -9.30 4.84 3.42
N ILE A 68 -9.92 5.36 4.47
CA ILE A 68 -10.14 4.62 5.73
C ILE A 68 -10.91 3.33 5.46
N LYS A 69 -12.05 3.39 4.74
CA LYS A 69 -12.84 2.19 4.40
C LYS A 69 -12.02 1.15 3.64
N GLN A 70 -11.19 1.60 2.71
CA GLN A 70 -10.32 0.74 1.93
C GLN A 70 -9.23 0.07 2.80
N TYR A 71 -8.60 0.84 3.69
CA TYR A 71 -7.63 0.31 4.66
C TYR A 71 -8.26 -0.68 5.64
N GLU A 72 -9.46 -0.38 6.17
CA GLU A 72 -10.21 -1.28 7.06
C GLU A 72 -10.59 -2.59 6.37
N LYS A 73 -11.01 -2.54 5.10
CA LYS A 73 -11.29 -3.73 4.29
C LYS A 73 -10.05 -4.63 4.16
N VAL A 74 -8.90 -4.04 3.81
CA VAL A 74 -7.64 -4.79 3.69
C VAL A 74 -7.20 -5.34 5.04
N ARG A 75 -7.33 -4.56 6.12
CA ARG A 75 -7.07 -4.99 7.50
C ARG A 75 -7.90 -6.21 7.87
N LYS A 76 -9.21 -6.18 7.60
CA LYS A 76 -10.13 -7.29 7.90
C LYS A 76 -9.74 -8.56 7.14
N SER A 77 -9.38 -8.43 5.86
CA SER A 77 -8.90 -9.57 5.07
C SER A 77 -7.58 -10.13 5.62
N ALA A 78 -6.66 -9.26 6.03
CA ALA A 78 -5.37 -9.62 6.63
C ALA A 78 -5.56 -10.37 7.95
N ALA A 79 -6.46 -9.89 8.82
CA ALA A 79 -6.82 -10.53 10.08
C ALA A 79 -7.45 -11.92 9.87
N GLY A 80 -8.38 -12.06 8.92
CA GLY A 80 -8.96 -13.37 8.59
C GLY A 80 -7.94 -14.38 8.04
N ASN A 81 -6.91 -13.91 7.32
CA ASN A 81 -5.81 -14.77 6.88
C ASN A 81 -4.90 -15.17 8.05
N LEU A 82 -4.65 -14.26 8.99
CA LEU A 82 -3.89 -14.54 10.20
C LEU A 82 -4.56 -15.63 11.05
N GLU A 83 -5.88 -15.55 11.24
CA GLU A 83 -6.66 -16.56 11.95
C GLU A 83 -6.56 -17.94 11.29
N LYS A 84 -6.67 -17.99 9.95
CA LYS A 84 -6.49 -19.24 9.18
C LYS A 84 -5.10 -19.86 9.41
N ILE A 85 -4.04 -19.05 9.44
CA ILE A 85 -2.67 -19.54 9.69
C ILE A 85 -2.54 -20.06 11.13
N GLN A 86 -3.11 -19.36 12.11
CA GLN A 86 -3.14 -19.81 13.51
C GLN A 86 -3.87 -21.15 13.67
N LEU A 87 -5.02 -21.33 13.02
CA LEU A 87 -5.77 -22.59 13.03
C LEU A 87 -4.99 -23.74 12.37
N GLN A 88 -4.14 -23.46 11.37
CA GLN A 88 -3.28 -24.47 10.76
C GLN A 88 -2.14 -24.88 11.71
N LEU A 89 -1.58 -23.93 12.46
CA LEU A 89 -0.52 -24.20 13.45
C LEU A 89 -1.02 -25.08 14.61
N THR A 90 -2.22 -24.82 15.13
CA THR A 90 -2.81 -25.63 16.20
C THR A 90 -3.09 -27.06 15.74
N LYS A 91 -3.74 -27.23 14.58
CA LYS A 91 -4.03 -28.56 14.01
C LYS A 91 -2.78 -29.39 13.70
N GLN A 92 -1.65 -28.75 13.38
CA GLN A 92 -0.41 -29.47 13.08
C GLN A 92 0.32 -29.95 14.33
N THR A 93 0.06 -29.34 15.49
CA THR A 93 0.65 -29.75 16.77
C THR A 93 0.08 -31.11 17.23
N ASP A 94 -1.16 -31.44 16.81
CA ASP A 94 -1.85 -32.67 17.18
C ASP A 94 -1.48 -33.92 16.34
N ILE A 95 -0.84 -33.78 15.17
CA ILE A 95 -0.63 -34.87 14.19
C ILE A 95 0.84 -35.37 14.16
N SER A 96 1.64 -35.06 15.17
CA SER A 96 3.09 -35.30 15.13
C SER A 96 3.47 -36.76 15.48
N VAL A 97 3.36 -37.70 14.52
CA VAL A 97 4.07 -39.01 14.64
C VAL A 97 4.78 -39.50 13.37
N SER A 98 4.52 -39.01 12.16
CA SER A 98 4.98 -39.75 10.96
C SER A 98 6.05 -39.12 10.04
N ASN A 99 6.55 -37.90 10.26
CA ASN A 99 7.77 -37.39 9.56
C ASN A 99 8.32 -36.10 10.21
N LEU A 100 9.29 -36.24 11.11
CA LEU A 100 9.83 -35.15 11.96
C LEU A 100 10.41 -33.95 11.18
N GLU A 101 11.13 -34.16 10.09
CA GLU A 101 11.79 -33.06 9.37
C GLU A 101 10.85 -32.26 8.46
N LEU A 102 9.92 -32.94 7.78
CA LEU A 102 8.94 -32.29 6.89
C LEU A 102 7.89 -31.51 7.69
N GLY A 103 7.52 -32.00 8.87
CA GLY A 103 6.64 -31.30 9.82
C GLY A 103 7.29 -30.03 10.39
N LYS A 104 8.56 -30.09 10.82
CA LYS A 104 9.29 -28.92 11.34
C LYS A 104 9.44 -27.81 10.30
N ASN A 105 9.77 -28.14 9.06
CA ASN A 105 9.92 -27.16 7.98
C ASN A 105 8.60 -26.43 7.68
N ARG A 106 7.48 -27.17 7.64
CA ARG A 106 6.15 -26.58 7.46
C ARG A 106 5.75 -25.67 8.62
N GLN A 107 6.02 -26.09 9.86
CA GLN A 107 5.74 -25.27 11.05
C GLN A 107 6.54 -23.95 11.03
N LYS A 108 7.83 -24.01 10.70
CA LYS A 108 8.68 -22.82 10.57
C LYS A 108 8.17 -21.87 9.48
N GLN A 109 7.74 -22.40 8.33
CA GLN A 109 7.16 -21.59 7.25
C GLN A 109 5.87 -20.89 7.71
N LEU A 110 4.97 -21.60 8.40
CA LEU A 110 3.74 -21.02 8.94
C LEU A 110 4.01 -19.93 9.99
N GLN A 111 5.02 -20.11 10.86
CA GLN A 111 5.43 -19.09 11.81
C GLN A 111 5.95 -17.82 11.10
N VAL A 112 6.76 -17.98 10.05
CA VAL A 112 7.23 -16.83 9.25
C VAL A 112 6.06 -16.12 8.57
N SER A 113 5.12 -16.86 7.97
CA SER A 113 3.93 -16.28 7.35
C SER A 113 3.04 -15.55 8.37
N LEU A 114 2.92 -16.08 9.59
CA LEU A 114 2.20 -15.45 10.69
C LEU A 114 2.85 -14.11 11.07
N GLN A 115 4.17 -14.08 11.24
CA GLN A 115 4.90 -12.84 11.56
C GLN A 115 4.77 -11.80 10.44
N GLN A 116 4.89 -12.22 9.18
CA GLN A 116 4.70 -11.33 8.03
C GLN A 116 3.28 -10.74 8.00
N GLN A 117 2.27 -11.57 8.27
CA GLN A 117 0.88 -11.13 8.26
C GLN A 117 0.59 -10.13 9.39
N ARG A 118 1.18 -10.32 10.58
CA ARG A 118 1.12 -9.35 11.68
C ARG A 118 1.72 -8.01 11.30
N LYS A 119 2.96 -8.00 10.78
CA LYS A 119 3.61 -6.76 10.33
C LYS A 119 2.80 -5.97 9.31
N VAL A 120 2.07 -6.65 8.42
CA VAL A 120 1.16 -6.00 7.47
C VAL A 120 0.00 -5.33 8.19
N ILE A 121 -0.63 -6.03 9.14
CA ILE A 121 -1.73 -5.47 9.96
C ILE A 121 -1.22 -4.27 10.76
N ASP A 122 -0.07 -4.40 11.41
CA ASP A 122 0.50 -3.35 12.24
C ASP A 122 0.76 -2.06 11.44
N ARG A 123 1.28 -2.20 10.21
CA ARG A 123 1.49 -1.08 9.30
C ARG A 123 0.19 -0.46 8.80
N ILE A 124 -0.84 -1.27 8.54
CA ILE A 124 -2.17 -0.78 8.17
C ILE A 124 -2.77 0.03 9.32
N ASP A 125 -2.62 -0.44 10.54
CA ASP A 125 -3.14 0.22 11.75
C ASP A 125 -2.41 1.53 12.03
N LEU A 126 -1.09 1.56 11.82
CA LEU A 126 -0.32 2.81 11.89
C LEU A 126 -0.90 3.88 10.94
N HIS A 127 -1.17 3.51 9.69
CA HIS A 127 -1.76 4.37 8.67
C HIS A 127 -3.21 4.76 8.99
N LEU A 128 -4.02 3.82 9.49
CA LEU A 128 -5.40 4.09 9.91
C LEU A 128 -5.43 5.12 11.05
N GLY A 129 -4.57 4.97 12.05
CA GLY A 129 -4.46 5.96 13.14
C GLY A 129 -4.15 7.37 12.62
N ILE A 130 -3.22 7.50 11.67
CA ILE A 130 -2.90 8.80 11.05
C ILE A 130 -4.11 9.40 10.33
N MET A 131 -4.84 8.59 9.55
CA MET A 131 -6.03 9.08 8.83
C MET A 131 -7.17 9.46 9.78
N GLN A 132 -7.39 8.69 10.84
CA GLN A 132 -8.37 9.03 11.88
C GLN A 132 -8.00 10.34 12.56
N ALA A 133 -6.73 10.51 12.93
CA ALA A 133 -6.25 11.71 13.57
C ALA A 133 -6.35 12.95 12.66
N ALA A 134 -6.07 12.79 11.36
CA ALA A 134 -6.23 13.83 10.35
C ALA A 134 -7.70 14.23 10.12
N GLN A 135 -8.65 13.33 10.40
CA GLN A 135 -10.09 13.63 10.40
C GLN A 135 -10.62 14.13 11.75
N ALA A 136 -9.74 14.50 12.68
CA ALA A 136 -10.07 14.91 14.04
C ALA A 136 -10.72 13.82 14.92
N ASN A 137 -10.67 12.54 14.51
CA ASN A 137 -11.07 11.40 15.33
C ASN A 137 -9.89 10.95 16.21
N ILE A 138 -9.42 11.85 17.10
CA ILE A 138 -8.20 11.66 17.90
C ILE A 138 -8.31 10.44 18.82
N ASP A 139 -9.42 10.29 19.56
CA ASP A 139 -9.62 9.16 20.47
C ASP A 139 -9.47 7.81 19.75
N ARG A 140 -10.04 7.72 18.54
CA ARG A 140 -9.94 6.50 17.73
C ARG A 140 -8.51 6.24 17.26
N ALA A 141 -7.78 7.28 16.87
CA ALA A 141 -6.37 7.17 16.48
C ALA A 141 -5.49 6.69 17.66
N ILE A 142 -5.67 7.30 18.83
CA ILE A 142 -4.96 6.92 20.05
C ILE A 142 -5.27 5.47 20.43
N GLN A 143 -6.52 5.04 20.33
CA GLN A 143 -6.90 3.66 20.60
C GLN A 143 -6.19 2.68 19.64
N ILE A 144 -6.18 2.97 18.33
CA ILE A 144 -5.51 2.12 17.34
C ILE A 144 -4.03 1.94 17.66
N TRP A 145 -3.33 3.03 18.03
CA TRP A 145 -1.92 2.96 18.38
C TRP A 145 -1.65 2.32 19.75
N ALA A 146 -2.59 2.44 20.69
CA ALA A 146 -2.52 1.73 21.97
C ALA A 146 -2.64 0.21 21.76
N ASP A 147 -3.61 -0.23 20.96
CA ASP A 147 -3.81 -1.65 20.63
C ASP A 147 -2.56 -2.25 19.96
N LEU A 148 -1.85 -1.47 19.13
CA LEU A 148 -0.58 -1.90 18.53
C LEU A 148 0.49 -2.19 19.59
N LYS A 149 0.60 -1.33 20.61
CA LYS A 149 1.61 -1.49 21.67
C LYS A 149 1.33 -2.72 22.54
N GLU A 150 0.07 -3.09 22.73
CA GLU A 150 -0.30 -4.28 23.52
C GLU A 150 -0.02 -5.61 22.79
N SER A 151 0.26 -5.55 21.47
CA SER A 151 0.65 -6.72 20.69
C SER A 151 2.03 -7.24 21.13
N SER A 152 2.06 -8.45 21.71
CA SER A 152 3.26 -9.08 22.26
C SER A 152 4.36 -9.39 21.23
N GLU A 153 4.05 -9.33 19.94
CA GLU A 153 4.98 -9.63 18.84
C GLU A 153 5.15 -8.44 17.88
N ILE A 154 4.84 -7.22 18.32
CA ILE A 154 5.00 -6.02 17.50
C ILE A 154 6.47 -5.81 17.11
N ASP A 155 6.68 -5.38 15.86
CA ASP A 155 7.97 -4.89 15.41
C ASP A 155 8.35 -3.63 16.21
N PRO A 156 9.51 -3.61 16.90
CA PRO A 156 9.89 -2.48 17.76
C PRO A 156 9.81 -1.12 17.07
N ASP A 157 10.23 -1.03 15.80
CA ASP A 157 10.23 0.23 15.06
C ASP A 157 8.80 0.73 14.79
N ILE A 158 7.85 -0.18 14.57
CA ILE A 158 6.44 0.16 14.40
C ILE A 158 5.84 0.60 15.74
N GLY A 159 6.15 -0.12 16.83
CA GLY A 159 5.66 0.21 18.17
C GLY A 159 6.16 1.58 18.64
N GLU A 160 7.45 1.88 18.44
CA GLU A 160 8.02 3.19 18.76
C GLU A 160 7.42 4.29 17.89
N THR A 161 7.20 4.04 16.60
CA THR A 161 6.52 5.00 15.72
C THR A 161 5.08 5.25 16.19
N ALA A 162 4.32 4.22 16.53
CA ALA A 162 2.96 4.37 17.05
C ALA A 162 2.93 5.19 18.35
N LEU A 163 3.93 5.02 19.22
CA LEU A 163 4.07 5.81 20.44
C LEU A 163 4.41 7.27 20.14
N ALA A 164 5.30 7.54 19.19
CA ALA A 164 5.63 8.89 18.73
C ALA A 164 4.40 9.59 18.14
N LEU A 165 3.63 8.90 17.30
CA LEU A 165 2.37 9.43 16.75
C LEU A 165 1.33 9.66 17.86
N SER A 166 1.18 8.74 18.82
CA SER A 166 0.26 8.93 19.95
C SER A 166 0.60 10.18 20.76
N GLY A 167 1.88 10.40 21.07
CA GLY A 167 2.33 11.62 21.73
C GLY A 167 2.02 12.88 20.91
N LEU A 168 2.22 12.81 19.59
CA LEU A 168 2.07 13.95 18.69
C LEU A 168 0.62 14.42 18.49
N TRP A 169 -0.35 13.50 18.49
CA TRP A 169 -1.78 13.82 18.31
C TRP A 169 -2.60 13.84 19.59
N SER A 170 -2.03 13.50 20.74
CA SER A 170 -2.73 13.62 22.03
C SER A 170 -3.18 15.06 22.35
N ASP A 171 -4.19 15.21 23.20
CA ASP A 171 -4.73 16.51 23.62
C ASP A 171 -3.70 17.42 24.31
N SER A 172 -2.70 16.83 24.94
CA SER A 172 -1.51 17.51 25.44
C SER A 172 -0.29 17.00 24.69
N PRO A 173 -0.01 17.55 23.49
CA PRO A 173 0.99 16.99 22.59
C PRO A 173 2.37 16.86 23.26
N LYS A 174 2.97 15.68 23.16
CA LYS A 174 4.32 15.40 23.62
C LYS A 174 5.16 14.93 22.47
N ILE A 175 6.24 15.67 22.19
CA ILE A 175 7.20 15.31 21.15
C ILE A 175 8.26 14.42 21.80
N LEU A 176 8.26 13.14 21.45
CA LEU A 176 9.27 12.20 21.95
C LEU A 176 10.61 12.38 21.20
N PRO A 177 11.75 12.15 21.86
CA PRO A 177 13.05 12.14 21.19
C PRO A 177 13.06 11.17 20.00
N GLY A 178 13.63 11.59 18.88
CA GLY A 178 13.73 10.74 17.68
C GLY A 178 12.43 10.59 16.87
N SER A 179 11.33 11.24 17.26
CA SER A 179 10.03 11.16 16.55
C SER A 179 10.15 11.42 15.05
N GLN A 180 10.94 12.42 14.64
CA GLN A 180 11.15 12.73 13.22
C GLN A 180 11.77 11.55 12.47
N LYS A 181 12.84 10.94 13.01
CA LYS A 181 13.53 9.81 12.39
C LYS A 181 12.63 8.57 12.31
N LEU A 182 11.83 8.33 13.36
CA LEU A 182 10.85 7.24 13.35
C LEU A 182 9.80 7.43 12.25
N ILE A 183 9.26 8.64 12.11
CA ILE A 183 8.31 9.00 11.05
C ILE A 183 8.96 8.84 9.66
N GLU A 184 10.18 9.34 9.48
CA GLU A 184 10.91 9.24 8.21
C GLU A 184 11.25 7.80 7.83
N ASN A 185 11.56 6.93 8.78
CA ASN A 185 11.93 5.54 8.49
C ASN A 185 10.71 4.66 8.23
N ASN A 186 9.60 4.89 8.94
CA ASN A 186 8.47 3.96 8.96
C ASN A 186 7.28 4.38 8.09
N LEU A 187 7.15 5.67 7.78
CA LEU A 187 6.05 6.21 6.98
C LEU A 187 6.54 6.68 5.62
N THR A 188 5.65 6.69 4.63
CA THR A 188 5.94 7.19 3.27
C THR A 188 4.75 7.95 2.70
N GLY A 189 4.97 8.68 1.61
CA GLY A 189 3.92 9.43 0.91
C GLY A 189 3.13 10.34 1.85
N TRP A 190 1.80 10.28 1.73
CA TRP A 190 0.89 11.17 2.45
C TRP A 190 1.00 10.99 3.97
N PHE A 191 1.20 9.76 4.45
CA PHE A 191 1.31 9.48 5.89
C PHE A 191 2.54 10.14 6.52
N ARG A 192 3.68 10.10 5.81
CA ARG A 192 4.90 10.80 6.26
C ARG A 192 4.67 12.29 6.26
N PHE A 193 4.11 12.84 5.18
CA PHE A 193 3.81 14.27 5.06
C PHE A 193 2.90 14.76 6.18
N ALA A 194 1.76 14.10 6.41
CA ALA A 194 0.80 14.47 7.45
C ALA A 194 1.46 14.47 8.84
N SER A 195 2.29 13.47 9.12
CA SER A 195 2.96 13.32 10.42
C SER A 195 4.07 14.33 10.64
N LEU A 196 4.94 14.54 9.65
CA LEU A 196 5.98 15.58 9.74
C LEU A 196 5.38 16.98 9.78
N SER A 197 4.29 17.24 9.05
CA SER A 197 3.61 18.53 9.09
C SER A 197 3.09 18.84 10.49
N LYS A 198 2.46 17.85 11.14
CA LYS A 198 2.01 17.98 12.53
C LYS A 198 3.20 18.20 13.48
N LEU A 199 4.29 17.46 13.29
CA LEU A 199 5.51 17.57 14.10
C LEU A 199 6.14 18.95 14.00
N TYR A 200 6.42 19.44 12.79
CA TYR A 200 7.05 20.75 12.61
C TYR A 200 6.17 21.91 13.06
N LYS A 201 4.84 21.79 12.92
CA LYS A 201 3.89 22.77 13.50
C LYS A 201 3.99 22.84 15.02
N LEU A 202 4.12 21.70 15.70
CA LEU A 202 4.26 21.66 17.15
C LEU A 202 5.65 22.11 17.64
N GLN A 203 6.69 21.89 16.83
CA GLN A 203 8.04 22.39 17.10
C GLN A 203 8.23 23.88 16.76
N GLN A 204 7.28 24.48 16.03
CA GLN A 204 7.37 25.85 15.52
C GLN A 204 8.60 26.08 14.63
N THR A 205 8.99 25.07 13.85
CA THR A 205 10.13 25.13 12.93
C THR A 205 9.66 25.51 11.52
N GLU A 206 9.54 26.81 11.27
CA GLU A 206 9.00 27.36 10.01
C GLU A 206 9.80 26.93 8.77
N GLU A 207 11.13 26.89 8.86
CA GLU A 207 12.02 26.47 7.77
C GLU A 207 11.74 25.01 7.35
N ASN A 208 11.79 24.09 8.32
CA ASN A 208 11.50 22.67 8.08
C ASN A 208 10.08 22.45 7.53
N LEU A 209 9.10 23.22 8.03
CA LEU A 209 7.72 23.15 7.55
C LEU A 209 7.60 23.65 6.11
N SER A 210 8.27 24.75 5.77
CA SER A 210 8.29 25.31 4.41
C SER A 210 8.92 24.33 3.41
N ASP A 211 10.07 23.75 3.76
CA ASP A 211 10.75 22.76 2.93
C ASP A 211 9.90 21.50 2.73
N LEU A 212 9.24 21.04 3.79
CA LEU A 212 8.31 19.91 3.72
C LEU A 212 7.14 20.21 2.78
N LEU A 213 6.53 21.40 2.88
CA LEU A 213 5.41 21.81 2.03
C LEU A 213 5.83 21.89 0.56
N PHE A 214 7.00 22.48 0.28
CA PHE A 214 7.53 22.57 -1.09
C PHE A 214 7.82 21.19 -1.69
N SER A 215 8.48 20.31 -0.93
CA SER A 215 8.73 18.93 -1.33
C SER A 215 7.42 18.16 -1.57
N ASN A 216 6.43 18.36 -0.69
CA ASN A 216 5.12 17.73 -0.82
C ASN A 216 4.37 18.17 -2.08
N GLN A 217 4.46 19.44 -2.49
CA GLN A 217 3.83 19.90 -3.74
C GLN A 217 4.36 19.16 -4.97
N LYS A 218 5.68 18.91 -5.04
CA LYS A 218 6.28 18.11 -6.11
C LYS A 218 5.78 16.66 -6.09
N ASN A 219 5.73 16.05 -4.92
CA ASN A 219 5.24 14.67 -4.76
C ASN A 219 3.74 14.55 -5.08
N ALA A 220 2.95 15.56 -4.73
CA ALA A 220 1.52 15.63 -5.02
C ALA A 220 1.26 15.81 -6.53
N GLU A 221 2.05 16.64 -7.21
CA GLU A 221 2.01 16.76 -8.67
C GLU A 221 2.35 15.43 -9.35
N GLU A 222 3.44 14.77 -8.93
CA GLU A 222 3.83 13.46 -9.45
C GLU A 222 2.73 12.41 -9.20
N ALA A 223 2.05 12.47 -8.04
CA ALA A 223 0.92 11.59 -7.74
C ALA A 223 -0.25 11.80 -8.71
N VAL A 224 -0.58 13.05 -9.05
CA VAL A 224 -1.60 13.35 -10.08
C VAL A 224 -1.18 12.79 -11.44
N PHE A 225 0.09 12.91 -11.80
CA PHE A 225 0.63 12.33 -13.04
C PHE A 225 0.57 10.79 -13.05
N LYS A 226 0.95 10.14 -11.93
CA LYS A 226 0.85 8.68 -11.75
C LYS A 226 -0.58 8.19 -11.89
N LEU A 227 -1.55 8.92 -11.32
CA LEU A 227 -2.98 8.63 -11.53
C LEU A 227 -3.35 8.76 -13.01
N GLY A 228 -2.89 9.81 -13.69
CA GLY A 228 -3.10 10.00 -15.14
C GLY A 228 -2.62 8.83 -16.01
N ILE A 229 -1.48 8.20 -15.68
CA ILE A 229 -0.99 7.01 -16.38
C ILE A 229 -1.90 5.79 -16.15
N VAL A 230 -2.32 5.56 -14.90
CA VAL A 230 -3.23 4.45 -14.54
C VAL A 230 -4.63 4.66 -15.13
N SER A 231 -4.97 5.90 -15.49
CA SER A 231 -6.25 6.28 -16.10
C SER A 231 -6.34 5.98 -17.59
N ILE A 232 -5.23 5.60 -18.24
CA ILE A 232 -5.27 5.18 -19.64
C ILE A 232 -6.21 3.98 -19.71
N PRO A 233 -7.39 4.09 -20.35
CA PRO A 233 -8.32 2.98 -20.42
C PRO A 233 -7.62 1.75 -21.03
N PRO A 234 -7.88 0.52 -20.56
CA PRO A 234 -7.36 -0.70 -21.18
C PRO A 234 -7.68 -0.80 -22.70
N LEU A 235 -8.63 0.01 -23.17
CA LEU A 235 -8.93 0.18 -24.58
C LEU A 235 -7.74 0.70 -25.39
N ILE A 236 -6.89 1.58 -24.85
CA ILE A 236 -5.74 2.16 -25.55
C ILE A 236 -4.58 1.15 -25.66
N THR A 237 -4.33 0.35 -24.63
CA THR A 237 -3.40 -0.79 -24.72
C THR A 237 -3.93 -1.88 -25.66
N GLY A 238 -5.26 -2.10 -25.69
CA GLY A 238 -5.93 -2.95 -26.67
C GLY A 238 -5.75 -2.46 -28.11
N ILE A 239 -5.87 -1.15 -28.36
CA ILE A 239 -5.67 -0.56 -29.69
C ILE A 239 -4.22 -0.70 -30.15
N LEU A 240 -3.23 -0.53 -29.26
CA LEU A 240 -1.82 -0.81 -29.57
C LEU A 240 -1.58 -2.28 -29.90
N GLY A 241 -2.20 -3.21 -29.16
CA GLY A 241 -2.14 -4.65 -29.45
C GLY A 241 -2.81 -5.00 -30.79
N VAL A 242 -3.97 -4.41 -31.08
CA VAL A 242 -4.69 -4.61 -32.35
C VAL A 242 -3.93 -3.98 -33.52
N ALA A 243 -3.33 -2.79 -33.34
CA ALA A 243 -2.49 -2.17 -34.35
C ALA A 243 -1.25 -3.02 -34.65
N LEU A 244 -0.61 -3.59 -33.62
CA LEU A 244 0.50 -4.53 -33.78
C LEU A 244 0.06 -5.80 -34.53
N LEU A 245 -1.09 -6.37 -34.17
CA LEU A 245 -1.66 -7.54 -34.85
C LEU A 245 -1.99 -7.24 -36.31
N ILE A 246 -2.57 -6.09 -36.61
CA ILE A 246 -2.86 -5.64 -37.98
C ILE A 246 -1.54 -5.50 -38.76
N VAL A 247 -0.51 -4.90 -38.19
CA VAL A 247 0.82 -4.79 -38.81
C VAL A 247 1.41 -6.17 -39.07
N ILE A 248 1.32 -7.12 -38.12
CA ILE A 248 1.81 -8.49 -38.28
C ILE A 248 1.02 -9.24 -39.37
N ILE A 249 -0.30 -9.09 -39.42
CA ILE A 249 -1.16 -9.71 -40.44
C ILE A 249 -0.83 -9.15 -41.82
N ILE A 250 -0.72 -7.82 -41.95
CA ILE A 250 -0.33 -7.15 -43.20
C ILE A 250 1.08 -7.59 -43.62
N GLN A 251 2.04 -7.62 -42.69
CA GLN A 251 3.40 -8.09 -42.95
C GLN A 251 3.42 -9.55 -43.41
N ARG A 252 2.58 -10.41 -42.83
CA ARG A 252 2.50 -11.84 -43.18
C ARG A 252 1.81 -12.07 -44.53
N VAL A 253 0.83 -11.24 -44.90
CA VAL A 253 0.14 -11.30 -46.20
C VAL A 253 1.02 -10.75 -47.32
N ILE A 254 1.78 -9.68 -47.08
CA ILE A 254 2.66 -9.07 -48.08
C ILE A 254 3.98 -9.83 -48.26
N ARG A 255 4.57 -10.38 -47.18
CA ARG A 255 5.88 -11.07 -47.20
C ARG A 255 5.78 -12.60 -47.10
N GLY A 256 4.74 -13.21 -47.66
CA GLY A 256 4.46 -14.66 -47.54
C GLY A 256 5.71 -15.55 -47.51
N ARG A 257 5.71 -16.55 -46.60
CA ARG A 257 6.72 -17.61 -46.37
C ARG A 257 8.21 -17.23 -46.22
N ASN A 258 8.58 -15.95 -46.24
CA ASN A 258 9.94 -15.47 -45.90
C ASN A 258 9.93 -14.50 -44.69
N SER A 259 8.99 -14.65 -43.76
CA SER A 259 9.13 -14.02 -42.44
C SER A 259 10.25 -14.73 -41.66
N LEU A 260 11.09 -13.98 -40.95
CA LEU A 260 12.06 -14.55 -40.00
C LEU A 260 11.29 -15.13 -38.80
N TRP A 261 10.72 -16.32 -39.01
CA TRP A 261 10.38 -17.45 -38.13
C TRP A 261 9.53 -18.42 -38.96
#